data_AF-A0A7J7NVZ8-F1
#
_entry.id   AF-A0A7J7NVZ8-F1
#
_cell.length_a   1.000
_cell.length_b   1.000
_cell.length_c   1.000
_cell.angle_alpha   90.00
_cell.angle_beta   90.00
_cell.angle_gamma   90.00
#
_symmetry.space_group_name_H-M   'P 1'
#
loop_
_entity.id
_entity.type
_entity.pdbx_description
1 polymer ?
#
loop_
_entity_poly.entity_id
_entity_poly.type
_entity_poly.pdbx_seq_one_letter_code
_entity_poly.pdbx_strand_id
1 'polypeptide(L)'
;MALVLGLVHAQDVWTMHYETYSPKTKMRELQFREDLQFCKREYDNVKEYMRKYKSIYDSLSAMGAPMPEKEKNILFLKGLGQEYHTFVTTIRARPPLPSFREIIPLLISEENLIPNYSPTTRHHEVAFTSQGGGGQSRGRSYRGGHTSFGHGSF
;
A
#
# COMPACT_ATOMS: atom_id res chain seq x y z
N MET A 1 36.97 9.48 17.65
CA MET A 1 38.40 9.17 17.53
C MET A 1 38.81 8.51 18.83
N ALA A 2 39.08 7.20 18.84
CA ALA A 2 39.48 6.48 20.06
C ALA A 2 41.02 6.53 20.15
N LEU A 3 41.50 7.09 21.26
CA LEU A 3 42.90 7.32 21.55
C LEU A 3 43.58 5.97 21.79
N VAL A 4 44.39 5.51 20.82
CA VAL A 4 45.29 4.36 21.00
C VAL A 4 46.55 4.88 21.69
N LEU A 5 46.47 5.17 22.98
CA LEU A 5 47.65 5.49 23.80
C LEU A 5 47.62 4.60 25.05
N GLY A 6 48.43 3.53 25.03
CA GLY A 6 48.83 2.82 26.25
C GLY A 6 48.34 1.38 26.48
N LEU A 7 47.80 0.68 25.48
CA LEU A 7 47.37 -0.72 25.65
C LEU A 7 48.52 -1.68 25.33
N VAL A 8 49.06 -2.33 26.37
CA VAL A 8 50.25 -3.19 26.29
C VAL A 8 49.89 -4.64 25.92
N HIS A 9 48.62 -5.05 26.07
CA HIS A 9 48.18 -6.43 25.84
C HIS A 9 47.12 -6.49 24.73
N ALA A 10 47.20 -7.52 23.89
CA ALA A 10 46.23 -7.78 22.81
C ALA A 10 44.79 -7.91 23.35
N GLN A 11 44.62 -8.34 24.60
CA GLN A 11 43.33 -8.41 25.29
C GLN A 11 42.69 -7.03 25.47
N ASP A 12 43.47 -6.00 25.80
CA ASP A 12 42.92 -4.67 26.03
C ASP A 12 42.48 -4.03 24.71
N VAL A 13 43.24 -4.25 23.64
CA VAL A 13 42.87 -3.82 22.28
C VAL A 13 41.58 -4.50 21.83
N TRP A 14 41.45 -5.81 22.08
CA TRP A 14 40.22 -6.56 21.78
C TRP A 14 39.02 -6.07 22.62
N THR A 15 39.24 -5.81 23.91
CA THR A 15 38.19 -5.35 24.83
C THR A 15 37.71 -3.95 24.45
N MET A 16 38.62 -3.01 24.20
CA MET A 16 38.29 -1.67 23.71
C MET A 16 37.59 -1.71 22.35
N HIS A 17 38.03 -2.59 21.44
CA HIS A 17 37.38 -2.79 20.16
C HIS A 17 35.94 -3.30 20.36
N TYR A 18 35.75 -4.32 21.19
CA TYR A 18 34.45 -4.88 21.49
C TYR A 18 33.52 -3.86 22.18
N GLU A 19 34.02 -3.12 23.18
CA GLU A 19 33.28 -2.09 23.91
C GLU A 19 32.90 -0.89 23.02
N THR A 20 33.73 -0.53 22.05
CA THR A 20 33.44 0.57 21.13
C THR A 20 32.44 0.17 20.05
N TYR A 21 32.50 -1.08 19.58
CA TYR A 21 31.66 -1.56 18.48
C TYR A 21 30.36 -2.19 18.96
N SER A 22 30.31 -2.81 20.14
CA SER A 22 29.09 -3.46 20.66
C SER A 22 27.90 -2.48 20.81
N PRO A 23 28.06 -1.28 21.41
CA PRO A 23 26.97 -0.29 21.46
C PRO A 23 26.54 0.19 20.08
N LYS A 24 27.49 0.38 19.15
CA LYS A 24 27.19 0.81 17.76
C LYS A 24 26.43 -0.25 16.98
N THR A 25 26.81 -1.52 17.14
CA THR A 25 26.11 -2.66 16.53
C THR A 25 24.70 -2.80 17.10
N LYS A 26 24.53 -2.70 18.42
CA LYS A 26 23.20 -2.73 19.06
C LYS A 26 22.31 -1.57 18.62
N MET A 27 22.85 -0.36 18.55
CA MET A 27 22.12 0.82 18.06
C MET A 27 21.70 0.65 16.60
N ARG A 28 22.59 0.10 15.76
CA ARG A 28 22.27 -0.19 14.35
C ARG A 28 21.20 -1.27 14.21
N GLU A 29 21.21 -2.30 15.06
CA GLU A 29 20.14 -3.30 15.08
C GLU A 29 18.79 -2.67 15.42
N LEU A 30 18.76 -1.81 16.47
CA LEU A 30 17.56 -1.08 16.85
C LEU A 30 17.05 -0.19 15.72
N GLN A 31 17.94 0.55 15.07
CA GLN A 31 17.60 1.39 13.92
C GLN A 31 16.98 0.57 12.79
N PHE A 32 17.54 -0.59 12.43
CA PHE A 32 16.94 -1.42 11.39
C PHE A 32 15.58 -2.01 11.79
N ARG A 33 15.37 -2.31 13.07
CA ARG A 33 14.04 -2.74 13.55
C ARG A 33 13.03 -1.60 13.48
N GLU A 34 13.43 -0.38 13.84
CA GLU A 34 12.60 0.82 13.67
C GLU A 34 12.28 1.05 12.19
N ASP A 35 13.29 1.00 11.32
CA ASP A 35 13.12 1.13 9.87
C ASP A 35 12.12 0.11 9.33
N LEU A 36 12.17 -1.16 9.78
CA LEU A 36 11.17 -2.17 9.41
C LEU A 36 9.75 -1.84 9.90
N GLN A 37 9.62 -1.31 11.11
CA GLN A 37 8.31 -0.96 11.67
C GLN A 37 7.67 0.22 10.94
N PHE A 38 8.48 1.16 10.47
CA PHE A 38 8.05 2.37 9.77
C PHE A 38 8.16 2.25 8.25
N CYS A 39 8.68 1.14 7.72
CA CYS A 39 8.75 0.87 6.28
C CYS A 39 7.33 0.74 5.71
N LYS A 40 6.83 1.85 5.18
CA LYS A 40 5.54 1.96 4.51
C LYS A 40 5.75 2.20 3.02
N ARG A 41 4.83 1.69 2.23
CA ARG A 41 4.68 2.02 0.82
C ARG A 41 3.96 3.37 0.73
N GLU A 42 4.73 4.45 0.66
CA GLU A 42 4.15 5.80 0.61
C GLU A 42 3.78 6.23 -0.81
N TYR A 43 4.69 6.08 -1.78
CA TYR A 43 4.49 6.48 -3.19
C TYR A 43 5.17 5.55 -4.21
N ASP A 44 5.76 4.46 -3.74
CA ASP A 44 6.55 3.53 -4.57
C ASP A 44 5.67 2.40 -5.12
N ASN A 45 6.00 1.90 -6.31
CA ASN A 45 5.42 0.66 -6.84
C ASN A 45 5.71 -0.52 -5.89
N VAL A 46 4.83 -1.54 -5.84
CA VAL A 46 4.99 -2.75 -4.98
C VAL A 46 6.40 -3.34 -5.06
N LYS A 47 6.99 -3.36 -6.26
CA LYS A 47 8.31 -3.92 -6.52
C LYS A 47 9.42 -3.17 -5.78
N GLU A 48 9.34 -1.85 -5.73
CA GLU A 48 10.33 -1.02 -5.04
C GLU A 48 10.20 -1.15 -3.52
N TYR A 49 8.96 -1.17 -3.01
CA TYR A 49 8.68 -1.48 -1.61
C TYR A 49 9.27 -2.84 -1.21
N MET A 50 9.02 -3.89 -2.01
CA MET A 50 9.56 -5.23 -1.76
C MET A 50 11.10 -5.24 -1.70
N ARG A 51 11.78 -4.52 -2.62
CA ARG A 51 13.25 -4.43 -2.59
C ARG A 51 13.76 -3.71 -1.35
N LYS A 52 13.15 -2.57 -0.98
CA LYS A 52 13.52 -1.80 0.21
C LYS A 52 13.36 -2.65 1.47
N TYR A 53 12.21 -3.30 1.62
CA TYR A 53 11.92 -4.17 2.75
C TYR A 53 12.92 -5.34 2.84
N LYS A 54 13.23 -6.00 1.72
CA LYS A 54 14.20 -7.09 1.66
C LYS A 54 15.60 -6.63 2.06
N SER A 55 16.04 -5.46 1.59
CA SER A 55 17.37 -4.90 1.91
C SER A 55 17.58 -4.71 3.41
N ILE A 56 16.56 -4.18 4.11
CA ILE A 56 16.63 -3.97 5.57
C ILE A 56 16.71 -5.31 6.31
N TYR A 57 15.88 -6.29 5.92
CA TYR A 57 15.90 -7.62 6.51
C TYR A 57 17.21 -8.39 6.26
N ASP A 58 17.75 -8.31 5.05
CA ASP A 58 19.02 -8.95 4.69
C ASP A 58 20.18 -8.31 5.50
N SER A 59 20.10 -7.00 5.77
CA SER A 59 21.07 -6.28 6.62
C SER A 59 21.01 -6.72 8.09
N LEU A 60 19.81 -6.92 8.65
CA LEU A 60 19.64 -7.49 10.01
C LEU A 60 20.19 -8.91 10.11
N SER A 61 19.95 -9.73 9.09
CA SER A 61 20.45 -11.10 9.02
C SER A 61 21.98 -11.13 8.95
N ALA A 62 22.58 -10.22 8.16
CA ALA A 62 24.03 -10.08 8.06
C ALA A 62 24.69 -9.62 9.37
N MET A 63 23.97 -8.92 10.24
CA MET A 63 24.41 -8.54 11.58
C MET A 63 24.29 -9.66 12.62
N GLY A 64 23.79 -10.84 12.24
CA GLY A 64 23.56 -11.95 13.18
C GLY A 64 22.28 -11.81 14.01
N ALA A 65 21.38 -10.92 13.62
CA ALA A 65 20.08 -10.70 14.27
C ALA A 65 18.92 -11.08 13.32
N PRO A 66 18.79 -12.36 12.91
CA PRO A 66 17.72 -12.77 12.00
C PRO A 66 16.36 -12.64 12.67
N MET A 67 15.38 -12.11 11.93
CA MET A 67 14.00 -12.00 12.40
C MET A 67 13.17 -13.24 12.00
N PRO A 68 12.27 -13.72 12.88
CA PRO A 68 11.37 -14.82 12.58
C PRO A 68 10.52 -14.56 11.33
N GLU A 69 10.29 -15.60 10.50
CA GLU A 69 9.54 -15.45 9.25
C GLU A 69 8.12 -14.92 9.48
N LYS A 70 7.46 -15.36 10.55
CA LYS A 70 6.13 -14.86 10.92
C LYS A 70 6.12 -13.35 11.17
N GLU A 71 7.12 -12.85 11.90
CA GLU A 71 7.25 -11.42 12.22
C GLU A 71 7.54 -10.61 10.95
N LYS A 72 8.44 -11.12 10.10
CA LYS A 72 8.73 -10.57 8.77
C LYS A 72 7.45 -10.42 7.94
N ASN A 73 6.65 -11.48 7.83
CA ASN A 73 5.43 -11.45 7.01
C ASN A 73 4.39 -10.48 7.58
N ILE A 74 4.25 -10.39 8.90
CA ILE A 74 3.32 -9.45 9.55
C ILE A 74 3.73 -7.99 9.31
N LEU A 75 5.02 -7.67 9.48
CA LEU A 75 5.56 -6.33 9.27
C LEU A 75 5.48 -5.92 7.80
N PHE A 76 5.81 -6.82 6.87
CA PHE A 76 5.64 -6.59 5.44
C PHE A 76 4.20 -6.25 5.07
N LEU A 77 3.23 -7.04 5.53
CA LEU A 77 1.81 -6.78 5.26
C LEU A 77 1.31 -5.47 5.89
N LYS A 78 1.88 -5.05 7.03
CA LYS A 78 1.54 -3.77 7.69
C LYS A 78 1.96 -2.56 6.85
N GLY A 79 3.01 -2.68 6.04
CA GLY A 79 3.56 -1.58 5.25
C GLY A 79 2.93 -1.38 3.87
N LEU A 80 2.03 -2.25 3.40
CA LEU A 80 1.46 -2.19 2.04
C LEU A 80 0.49 -1.02 1.77
N GLY A 81 0.06 -0.31 2.81
CA GLY A 81 -0.89 0.81 2.68
C GLY A 81 -2.36 0.37 2.64
N GLN A 82 -3.26 1.36 2.63
CA GLN A 82 -4.71 1.13 2.78
C GLN A 82 -5.34 0.45 1.56
N GLU A 83 -4.81 0.71 0.38
CA GLU A 83 -5.23 0.14 -0.90
C GLU A 83 -5.07 -1.40 -0.99
N TYR A 84 -4.24 -2.00 -0.13
CA TYR A 84 -4.07 -3.45 -0.01
C TYR A 84 -4.78 -4.02 1.23
N HIS A 85 -5.66 -3.26 1.90
CA HIS A 85 -6.30 -3.71 3.14
C HIS A 85 -7.05 -5.05 2.98
N THR A 86 -7.80 -5.22 1.88
CA THR A 86 -8.52 -6.46 1.58
C THR A 86 -7.56 -7.64 1.40
N PHE A 87 -6.48 -7.43 0.65
CA PHE A 87 -5.41 -8.41 0.48
C PHE A 87 -4.78 -8.80 1.82
N VAL A 88 -4.36 -7.81 2.62
CA VAL A 88 -3.76 -8.01 3.95
C VAL A 88 -4.69 -8.81 4.86
N THR A 89 -5.97 -8.46 4.88
CA THR A 89 -6.99 -9.17 5.68
C THR A 89 -7.13 -10.62 5.22
N THR A 90 -7.18 -10.85 3.91
CA THR A 90 -7.32 -12.19 3.32
C THR A 90 -6.10 -13.07 3.63
N ILE A 91 -4.89 -12.53 3.53
CA ILE A 91 -3.66 -13.27 3.86
C ILE A 91 -3.61 -13.59 5.36
N ARG A 92 -3.96 -12.63 6.24
CA ARG A 92 -3.97 -12.84 7.69
C ARG A 92 -5.02 -13.84 8.16
N ALA A 93 -6.12 -13.97 7.43
CA ALA A 93 -7.19 -14.92 7.72
C ALA A 93 -6.85 -16.37 7.35
N ARG A 94 -5.70 -16.64 6.72
CA ARG A 94 -5.24 -18.00 6.37
C ARG A 94 -4.24 -18.52 7.41
N PRO A 95 -4.63 -19.44 8.30
CA PRO A 95 -3.70 -20.21 9.12
C PRO A 95 -3.25 -21.51 8.41
N PRO A 96 -1.95 -21.86 8.42
CA PRO A 96 -0.83 -21.05 8.90
C PRO A 96 -0.59 -19.84 7.99
N LEU A 97 -0.01 -18.76 8.56
CA LEU A 97 0.29 -17.56 7.80
C LEU A 97 1.18 -17.94 6.60
N PRO A 98 0.82 -17.56 5.36
CA PRO A 98 1.59 -17.90 4.19
C PRO A 98 3.04 -17.43 4.32
N SER A 99 3.95 -18.21 3.75
CA SER A 99 5.37 -17.88 3.69
C SER A 99 5.61 -16.66 2.82
N PHE A 100 6.77 -16.01 2.98
CA PHE A 100 7.10 -14.85 2.12
C PHE A 100 7.09 -15.22 0.63
N ARG A 101 7.47 -16.47 0.29
CA ARG A 101 7.47 -16.99 -1.08
C ARG A 101 6.08 -17.10 -1.69
N GLU A 102 5.05 -17.31 -0.87
CA GLU A 102 3.66 -17.41 -1.30
C GLU A 102 2.96 -16.04 -1.32
N ILE A 103 3.32 -15.14 -0.41
CA ILE A 103 2.74 -13.79 -0.34
C ILE A 103 3.10 -12.98 -1.59
N ILE A 104 4.35 -13.05 -2.05
CA ILE A 104 4.82 -12.24 -3.20
C ILE A 104 4.02 -12.46 -4.48
N PRO A 105 3.83 -13.68 -5.01
CA PRO A 105 3.06 -13.88 -6.23
C PRO A 105 1.61 -13.43 -6.07
N LEU A 106 1.00 -13.64 -4.89
CA LEU A 106 -0.36 -13.19 -4.59
C LEU A 106 -0.44 -11.66 -4.59
N LEU A 107 0.55 -10.98 -4.03
CA LEU A 107 0.61 -9.53 -3.99
C LEU A 107 0.77 -8.93 -5.39
N ILE A 108 1.59 -9.55 -6.25
CA ILE A 108 1.74 -9.15 -7.64
C ILE A 108 0.43 -9.36 -8.41
N SER A 109 -0.30 -10.46 -8.16
CA SER A 109 -1.62 -10.65 -8.79
C SER A 109 -2.62 -9.59 -8.33
N GLU A 110 -2.60 -9.21 -7.06
CA GLU A 110 -3.45 -8.14 -6.52
C GLU A 110 -3.12 -6.78 -7.15
N GLU A 111 -1.83 -6.48 -7.36
CA GLU A 111 -1.40 -5.23 -8.03
C GLU A 111 -2.01 -5.07 -9.42
N ASN A 112 -2.20 -6.17 -10.16
CA ASN A 112 -2.87 -6.13 -11.48
C ASN A 112 -4.40 -5.99 -11.39
N LEU A 113 -5.00 -6.36 -10.26
CA LEU A 113 -6.44 -6.27 -10.02
C LEU A 113 -6.85 -4.90 -9.52
N ILE A 114 -5.95 -4.19 -8.83
CA ILE A 114 -6.17 -2.81 -8.43
C ILE A 114 -6.04 -1.96 -9.70
N PRO A 115 -7.15 -1.38 -10.22
CA PRO A 115 -7.07 -0.51 -11.38
C PRO A 115 -6.12 0.64 -11.05
N ASN A 116 -5.13 0.87 -11.92
CA ASN A 116 -4.12 1.92 -11.80
C ASN A 116 -4.71 3.18 -11.16
N TYR A 117 -4.37 3.45 -9.89
CA TYR A 117 -4.63 4.76 -9.30
C TYR A 117 -3.63 5.74 -9.92
N SER A 118 -3.87 6.12 -11.18
CA SER A 118 -3.21 7.28 -11.75
C SER A 118 -3.69 8.50 -10.98
N PRO A 119 -2.82 9.29 -10.32
CA PRO A 119 -3.21 10.63 -9.90
C PRO A 119 -3.19 11.49 -11.16
N THR A 120 -4.18 11.32 -12.02
CA THR A 120 -4.39 12.18 -13.17
C THR A 120 -5.88 12.39 -13.27
N THR A 121 -6.26 13.57 -12.77
CA THR A 121 -7.41 14.32 -13.26
C THR A 121 -8.77 13.87 -12.72
N ARG A 122 -9.10 14.39 -11.53
CA ARG A 122 -10.48 14.74 -11.22
C ARG A 122 -10.91 15.92 -12.12
N HIS A 123 -11.25 15.65 -13.38
CA HIS A 123 -12.23 16.48 -14.08
C HIS A 123 -13.57 15.77 -13.96
N HIS A 124 -14.33 16.10 -12.91
CA HIS A 124 -15.78 16.00 -12.99
C HIS A 124 -16.23 17.05 -14.02
N GLU A 125 -16.26 16.67 -15.28
CA GLU A 125 -16.98 17.44 -16.29
C GLU A 125 -18.28 16.70 -16.56
N VAL A 126 -19.33 17.15 -15.88
CA VAL A 126 -20.71 16.77 -16.13
C VAL A 126 -21.15 17.36 -17.47
N ALA A 127 -20.88 16.68 -18.57
CA ALA A 127 -21.41 17.04 -19.88
C ALA A 127 -22.86 16.55 -20.01
N PHE A 128 -23.82 17.38 -19.62
CA PHE A 128 -25.23 17.20 -19.96
C PHE A 128 -25.41 17.46 -21.47
N THR A 129 -25.54 16.40 -22.25
CA THR A 129 -25.85 16.49 -23.68
C THR A 129 -27.30 16.10 -23.92
N SER A 130 -28.19 17.08 -24.01
CA SER A 130 -29.53 16.86 -24.54
C SER A 130 -29.46 16.91 -26.07
N GLN A 131 -29.28 15.75 -26.70
CA GLN A 131 -29.39 15.61 -28.15
C GLN A 131 -30.40 14.51 -28.51
N GLY A 132 -31.69 14.86 -28.40
CA GLY A 132 -32.78 14.14 -29.03
C GLY A 132 -33.21 14.91 -30.27
N GLY A 133 -32.73 14.44 -31.43
CA GLY A 133 -32.94 15.05 -32.74
C GLY A 133 -34.40 15.12 -33.18
N GLY A 134 -34.64 16.05 -34.10
CA GLY A 134 -35.96 16.40 -34.62
C GLY A 134 -36.67 15.26 -35.35
N GLY A 135 -37.99 15.23 -35.16
CA GLY A 135 -38.94 14.45 -35.95
C GLY A 135 -40.12 15.35 -36.31
N GLN A 136 -40.20 15.70 -37.59
CA GLN A 136 -41.22 16.55 -38.18
C GLN A 136 -42.45 15.71 -38.57
N SER A 137 -43.65 16.07 -38.10
CA SER A 137 -44.95 15.60 -38.61
C SER A 137 -46.05 16.55 -38.12
N ARG A 138 -46.43 17.56 -38.93
CA ARG A 138 -47.57 17.57 -39.88
C ARG A 138 -48.95 17.49 -39.21
N GLY A 139 -49.58 18.66 -39.12
CA GLY A 139 -51.03 18.88 -39.25
C GLY A 139 -51.88 18.54 -38.02
N ARG A 140 -52.67 19.48 -37.53
CA ARG A 140 -53.99 19.84 -38.09
C ARG A 140 -54.67 20.83 -37.16
N SER A 141 -54.75 22.08 -37.60
CA SER A 141 -55.62 23.09 -37.01
C SER A 141 -57.07 22.66 -37.25
N TYR A 142 -57.87 22.51 -36.19
CA TYR A 142 -59.33 22.68 -36.30
C TYR A 142 -59.83 23.56 -35.17
N ARG A 143 -60.39 24.67 -35.62
CA ARG A 143 -61.16 25.67 -34.91
C ARG A 143 -62.63 25.25 -35.03
N GLY A 144 -63.37 25.30 -33.92
CA GLY A 144 -64.81 25.02 -33.85
C GLY A 144 -65.07 24.23 -32.56
N GLY A 145 -65.89 24.65 -31.60
CA GLY A 145 -67.04 25.54 -31.64
C GLY A 145 -68.14 24.84 -30.84
N HIS A 146 -68.57 25.45 -29.73
CA HIS A 146 -69.82 25.23 -28.96
C HIS A 146 -70.45 23.83 -28.90
N THR A 147 -70.72 23.31 -27.69
CA THR A 147 -72.06 23.31 -27.06
C THR A 147 -72.06 22.61 -25.69
N SER A 148 -73.08 23.00 -24.91
CA SER A 148 -73.48 22.64 -23.54
C SER A 148 -73.89 21.16 -23.34
N PHE A 149 -74.25 20.84 -22.10
CA PHE A 149 -74.87 19.62 -21.53
C PHE A 149 -73.84 18.55 -21.10
N GLY A 150 -73.78 18.00 -19.89
CA GLY A 150 -74.68 17.95 -18.73
C GLY A 150 -74.59 16.53 -18.13
N HIS A 151 -74.56 16.41 -16.80
CA HIS A 151 -75.00 15.25 -15.99
C HIS A 151 -74.01 14.12 -15.54
N GLY A 152 -74.09 13.80 -14.22
CA GLY A 152 -73.82 12.49 -13.57
C GLY A 152 -72.37 12.25 -13.09
N SER A 153 -72.00 12.37 -11.81
CA SER A 153 -72.31 11.56 -10.60
C SER A 153 -71.53 10.24 -10.48
N PHE A 154 -70.84 10.15 -9.32
CA PHE A 154 -70.05 9.06 -8.72
C PHE A 154 -68.59 8.93 -9.15
#